data_AF-A0A0C3S681-F1
#
_entry.id   AF-A0A0C3S681-F1
#
_cell.length_a   1.000
_cell.length_b   1.000
_cell.length_c   1.000
_cell.angle_alpha   90.00
_cell.angle_beta   90.00
_cell.angle_gamma   90.00
#
_symmetry.space_group_name_H-M   'P 1'
#
loop_
_entity.id
_entity.type
_entity.pdbx_description
1 polymer ?
#
loop_
_entity_poly.entity_id
_entity_poly.type
_entity_poly.pdbx_seq_one_letter_code
_entity_poly.pdbx_strand_id
1 'polypeptide(L)'
;MFYAPAQDTQRPTHHRLHVRDARDAHTVFEGVRQGVLKPVVRRLNEHERAKYIQSGSIFVWEESDDEMGLKRWTDNRAWSQSRMREPYLFYDEKISSDEPQAPTDQSVKYRFVDGPSRTWTSSAQSHYDRSDRHPLGLVKQAYSAWVIDSVNANPRKWHLTAYFTYSDLPSIPTVDQDPVLRAITVPAGIYRSGKARSRNSDATSSSSGSPPRPMTPTAGASTRTRTDNIVLPSLHSAIAPGQMSPHGQHRQHSARLAEDQRMIQMLNSRPIL
;
A
#
# COMPACT_ATOMS: atom_id res chain seq x y z
N MET A 1 25.00 35.74 -28.43
CA MET A 1 23.71 35.16 -28.83
C MET A 1 23.35 34.13 -27.77
N PHE A 2 22.60 34.52 -26.74
CA PHE A 2 22.18 33.62 -25.67
C PHE A 2 21.00 32.81 -26.21
N TYR A 3 21.22 31.53 -26.50
CA TYR A 3 20.11 30.62 -26.73
C TYR A 3 19.35 30.52 -25.41
N ALA A 4 18.12 31.05 -25.37
CA ALA A 4 17.17 30.66 -24.35
C ALA A 4 17.02 29.13 -24.47
N PRO A 5 17.27 28.35 -23.40
CA PRO A 5 17.05 26.91 -23.47
C PRO A 5 15.59 26.71 -23.85
N ALA A 6 15.34 25.92 -24.90
CA ALA A 6 14.01 25.45 -25.23
C ALA A 6 13.36 24.97 -23.93
N GLN A 7 12.16 25.49 -23.60
CA GLN A 7 11.46 25.11 -22.38
C GLN A 7 11.38 23.58 -22.32
N ASP A 8 12.19 22.97 -21.45
CA ASP A 8 12.33 21.52 -21.37
C ASP A 8 11.01 20.96 -20.83
N THR A 9 10.14 20.57 -21.77
CA THR A 9 8.80 20.10 -21.49
C THR A 9 8.91 18.71 -20.88
N GLN A 10 8.55 18.60 -19.62
CA GLN A 10 8.60 17.34 -18.91
C GLN A 10 7.42 16.46 -19.34
N ARG A 11 7.73 15.21 -19.70
CA ARG A 11 6.78 14.24 -20.25
C ARG A 11 6.52 13.11 -19.25
N PRO A 12 5.44 12.32 -19.43
CA PRO A 12 5.30 11.02 -18.80
C PRO A 12 6.54 10.17 -19.02
N THR A 13 6.90 9.40 -18.00
CA THR A 13 7.89 8.33 -18.12
C THR A 13 7.44 7.29 -19.14
N HIS A 14 6.13 7.03 -19.22
CA HIS A 14 5.52 6.28 -20.31
C HIS A 14 4.15 6.85 -20.66
N HIS A 15 3.81 6.97 -21.95
CA HIS A 15 2.58 7.64 -22.40
C HIS A 15 1.33 6.77 -22.36
N ARG A 16 1.47 5.45 -22.52
CA ARG A 16 0.34 4.51 -22.59
C ARG A 16 0.74 3.10 -22.13
N LEU A 17 0.66 2.80 -20.84
CA LEU A 17 1.01 1.49 -20.28
C LEU A 17 0.13 1.11 -19.09
N HIS A 18 -0.21 -0.16 -18.99
CA HIS A 18 -0.93 -0.75 -17.86
C HIS A 18 0.06 -1.60 -17.05
N VAL A 19 0.25 -1.22 -15.78
CA VAL A 19 1.07 -1.95 -14.80
C VAL A 19 0.18 -2.80 -13.90
N ARG A 20 0.23 -4.12 -14.06
CA ARG A 20 -0.72 -5.05 -13.41
C ARG A 20 -0.31 -5.43 -11.99
N ASP A 21 1.00 -5.58 -11.80
CA ASP A 21 1.60 -6.15 -10.60
C ASP A 21 2.98 -5.52 -10.27
N ALA A 22 3.57 -5.97 -9.16
CA ALA A 22 4.87 -5.47 -8.72
C ALA A 22 5.99 -5.69 -9.74
N ARG A 23 5.92 -6.77 -10.54
CA ARG A 23 6.92 -7.10 -11.56
C ARG A 23 6.86 -6.09 -12.70
N ASP A 24 5.66 -5.75 -13.17
CA ASP A 24 5.47 -4.71 -14.18
C ASP A 24 6.04 -3.37 -13.68
N ALA A 25 5.75 -2.98 -12.43
CA ALA A 25 6.28 -1.75 -11.85
C ALA A 25 7.82 -1.76 -11.71
N HIS A 26 8.42 -2.88 -11.31
CA HIS A 26 9.87 -3.02 -11.25
C HIS A 26 10.51 -2.97 -12.64
N THR A 27 9.83 -3.47 -13.67
CA THR A 27 10.32 -3.39 -15.06
C THR A 27 10.35 -1.93 -15.53
N VAL A 28 9.34 -1.13 -15.20
CA VAL A 28 9.34 0.31 -15.48
C VAL A 28 10.47 1.01 -14.71
N PHE A 29 10.68 0.70 -13.43
CA PHE A 29 11.82 1.24 -12.68
C PHE A 29 13.16 0.83 -13.28
N GLU A 30 13.32 -0.41 -13.74
CA GLU A 30 14.54 -0.86 -14.40
C GLU A 30 14.76 -0.11 -15.72
N GLY A 31 13.72 0.15 -16.50
CA GLY A 31 13.80 1.01 -17.69
C GLY A 31 14.27 2.43 -17.38
N VAL A 32 13.86 3.00 -16.24
CA VAL A 32 14.38 4.29 -15.77
C VAL A 32 15.84 4.19 -15.33
N ARG A 33 16.19 3.15 -14.56
CA ARG A 33 17.56 2.93 -14.05
C ARG A 33 18.58 2.72 -15.18
N GLN A 34 18.17 2.04 -16.27
CA GLN A 34 18.98 1.85 -17.47
C GLN A 34 19.01 3.09 -18.39
N GLY A 35 18.26 4.15 -18.08
CA GLY A 35 18.19 5.37 -18.89
C GLY A 35 17.34 5.24 -20.16
N VAL A 36 16.63 4.12 -20.33
CA VAL A 36 15.73 3.85 -21.46
C VAL A 36 14.45 4.68 -21.35
N LEU A 37 13.94 4.83 -20.13
CA LEU A 37 12.83 5.72 -19.80
C LEU A 37 13.33 6.93 -19.01
N LYS A 38 12.74 8.11 -19.26
CA LYS A 38 13.10 9.33 -18.53
C LYS A 38 12.20 9.50 -17.28
N PRO A 39 12.77 9.66 -16.08
CA PRO A 39 11.99 9.98 -14.90
C PRO A 39 11.53 11.45 -14.93
N VAL A 40 10.53 11.75 -14.11
CA VAL A 40 10.16 13.09 -13.72
C VAL A 40 11.14 13.56 -12.64
N VAL A 41 11.72 14.75 -12.83
CA VAL A 41 12.74 15.33 -11.95
C VAL A 41 12.25 16.58 -11.21
N ARG A 42 11.14 17.18 -11.68
CA ARG A 42 10.51 18.36 -11.08
C ARG A 42 9.00 18.25 -11.10
N ARG A 43 8.28 19.17 -10.45
CA ARG A 43 6.81 19.20 -10.55
C ARG A 43 6.39 19.51 -11.98
N LEU A 44 5.32 18.87 -12.43
CA LEU A 44 4.66 19.24 -13.68
C LEU A 44 4.07 20.64 -13.52
N ASN A 45 4.28 21.50 -14.52
CA ASN A 45 3.57 22.78 -14.61
C ASN A 45 2.12 22.56 -15.04
N GLU A 46 1.31 23.62 -15.07
CA GLU A 46 -0.12 23.52 -15.39
C GLU A 46 -0.39 22.97 -16.79
N HIS A 47 0.36 23.43 -17.80
CA HIS A 47 0.22 22.94 -19.17
C HIS A 47 0.59 21.46 -19.30
N GLU A 48 1.68 21.04 -18.66
CA GLU A 48 2.13 19.65 -18.62
C GLU A 48 1.11 18.75 -17.92
N ARG A 49 0.53 19.20 -16.80
CA ARG A 49 -0.54 18.47 -16.10
C ARG A 49 -1.76 18.29 -17.00
N ALA A 50 -2.24 19.37 -17.62
CA ALA A 50 -3.40 19.35 -18.51
C ALA A 50 -3.17 18.43 -19.72
N LYS A 51 -1.95 18.41 -20.26
CA LYS A 51 -1.59 17.62 -21.44
C LYS A 51 -1.32 16.14 -21.14
N TYR A 52 -0.75 15.83 -19.98
CA TYR A 52 -0.15 14.52 -19.75
C TYR A 52 -0.79 13.71 -18.61
N ILE A 53 -1.62 14.31 -17.75
CA ILE A 53 -2.39 13.53 -16.77
C ILE A 53 -3.66 13.03 -17.43
N GLN A 54 -3.51 11.89 -18.11
CA GLN A 54 -4.56 11.21 -18.86
C GLN A 54 -4.39 9.70 -18.78
N SER A 55 -5.40 8.98 -19.24
CA SER A 55 -5.44 7.51 -19.25
C SER A 55 -4.23 6.91 -19.97
N GLY A 56 -3.59 5.92 -19.33
CA GLY A 56 -2.37 5.24 -19.77
C GLY A 56 -1.05 5.91 -19.38
N SER A 57 -1.07 7.15 -18.86
CA SER A 57 0.17 7.86 -18.52
C SER A 57 0.78 7.36 -17.22
N ILE A 58 2.11 7.15 -17.23
CA ILE A 58 2.90 6.73 -16.08
C ILE A 58 4.01 7.75 -15.82
N PHE A 59 4.20 8.06 -14.54
CA PHE A 59 5.24 8.95 -14.03
C PHE A 59 6.04 8.23 -12.98
N VAL A 60 7.37 8.19 -13.16
CA VAL A 60 8.33 7.70 -12.17
C VAL A 60 9.17 8.85 -11.68
N TRP A 61 9.42 8.91 -10.38
CA TRP A 61 10.33 9.89 -9.79
C TRP A 61 11.03 9.31 -8.56
N GLU A 62 12.20 9.86 -8.26
CA GLU A 62 12.93 9.62 -7.02
C GLU A 62 12.45 10.59 -5.94
N GLU A 63 12.16 10.09 -4.73
CA GLU A 63 11.83 10.92 -3.57
C GLU A 63 13.07 11.73 -3.17
N SER A 64 12.94 13.06 -3.17
CA SER A 64 13.96 13.98 -2.69
C SER A 64 13.36 14.87 -1.60
N ASP A 65 14.18 15.15 -0.57
CA ASP A 65 13.87 16.08 0.52
C ASP A 65 14.31 17.52 0.21
N ASP A 66 14.92 17.76 -0.95
CA ASP A 66 15.32 19.10 -1.39
C ASP A 66 14.07 19.97 -1.61
N GLU A 67 14.17 21.28 -1.38
CA GLU A 67 13.04 22.22 -1.52
C GLU A 67 12.44 22.22 -2.94
N MET A 68 13.28 21.95 -3.96
CA MET A 68 12.89 21.85 -5.36
C MET A 68 12.53 20.41 -5.79
N GLY A 69 12.69 19.44 -4.89
CA GLY A 69 12.53 18.00 -5.13
C GLY A 69 11.09 17.51 -5.08
N LEU A 70 10.90 16.23 -5.43
CA LEU A 70 9.59 15.57 -5.49
C LEU A 70 9.38 14.62 -4.31
N LYS A 71 8.90 15.15 -3.18
CA LYS A 71 8.54 14.33 -2.02
C LYS A 71 7.20 13.60 -2.17
N ARG A 72 6.23 14.25 -2.81
CA ARG A 72 4.87 13.73 -3.02
C ARG A 72 4.35 14.16 -4.38
N TRP A 73 3.63 13.25 -5.03
CA TRP A 73 2.97 13.54 -6.28
C TRP A 73 1.78 14.50 -6.08
N THR A 74 1.62 15.46 -7.00
CA THR A 74 0.53 16.44 -6.98
C THR A 74 0.08 16.72 -8.40
N ASP A 75 -1.22 16.52 -8.65
CA ASP A 75 -1.84 16.55 -9.98
C ASP A 75 -2.99 17.56 -10.10
N ASN A 76 -3.35 18.23 -9.00
CA ASN A 76 -4.49 19.16 -8.90
C ASN A 76 -5.86 18.55 -9.24
N ARG A 77 -6.01 17.22 -9.17
CA ARG A 77 -7.30 16.56 -9.32
C ARG A 77 -7.91 16.21 -7.96
N ALA A 78 -9.24 16.18 -7.88
CA ALA A 78 -9.96 15.79 -6.68
C ALA A 78 -10.04 14.26 -6.59
N TRP A 79 -9.47 13.68 -5.55
CA TRP A 79 -9.37 12.22 -5.39
C TRP A 79 -10.21 11.68 -4.22
N SER A 80 -10.63 10.43 -4.33
CA SER A 80 -11.16 9.63 -3.22
C SER A 80 -10.09 9.38 -2.14
N GLN A 81 -10.52 8.80 -1.02
CA GLN A 81 -9.56 8.20 -0.08
C GLN A 81 -8.83 7.03 -0.75
N SER A 82 -7.58 6.78 -0.34
CA SER A 82 -6.78 5.66 -0.84
C SER A 82 -7.43 4.31 -0.55
N ARG A 83 -7.37 3.40 -1.52
CA ARG A 83 -7.80 2.00 -1.40
C ARG A 83 -6.62 1.09 -1.69
N MET A 84 -6.23 0.28 -0.70
CA MET A 84 -5.15 -0.70 -0.87
C MET A 84 -5.64 -1.90 -1.68
N ARG A 85 -4.96 -2.20 -2.77
CA ARG A 85 -5.08 -3.45 -3.53
C ARG A 85 -3.67 -3.87 -3.90
N GLU A 86 -3.10 -4.74 -3.06
CA GLU A 86 -1.69 -5.11 -3.13
C GLU A 86 -1.25 -5.43 -4.56
N PRO A 87 -0.13 -4.84 -5.03
CA PRO A 87 0.81 -4.00 -4.27
C PRO A 87 0.51 -2.48 -4.29
N TYR A 88 -0.60 -2.05 -4.88
CA TYR A 88 -0.86 -0.65 -5.18
C TYR A 88 -1.85 0.02 -4.22
N LEU A 89 -1.77 1.36 -4.18
CA LEU A 89 -2.83 2.23 -3.69
C LEU A 89 -3.61 2.79 -4.88
N PHE A 90 -4.94 2.78 -4.78
CA PHE A 90 -5.84 3.32 -5.79
C PHE A 90 -6.62 4.53 -5.26
N TYR A 91 -6.92 5.45 -6.16
CA TYR A 91 -7.73 6.65 -5.92
C TYR A 91 -8.64 6.89 -7.11
N ASP A 92 -9.91 7.18 -6.84
CA ASP A 92 -10.91 7.49 -7.85
C ASP A 92 -11.09 9.00 -7.96
N GLU A 93 -11.11 9.53 -9.17
CA GLU A 93 -11.40 10.93 -9.41
C GLU A 93 -12.85 11.26 -9.01
N LYS A 94 -13.00 12.32 -8.22
CA LYS A 94 -14.30 12.91 -7.89
C LYS A 94 -14.67 13.88 -9.00
N ILE A 95 -15.53 13.43 -9.91
CA ILE A 95 -16.14 14.31 -10.89
C ILE A 95 -17.11 15.22 -10.13
N SER A 96 -16.90 16.54 -10.18
CA SER A 96 -17.86 17.52 -9.66
C SER A 96 -19.13 17.42 -10.48
N SER A 97 -20.13 16.72 -9.95
CA SER A 97 -21.46 16.70 -10.52
C SER A 97 -22.17 18.01 -10.17
N ASP A 98 -22.23 18.94 -11.13
CA ASP A 98 -23.23 20.03 -11.11
C ASP A 98 -24.66 19.49 -11.39
N GLU A 99 -24.79 18.20 -11.66
CA GLU A 99 -26.09 17.52 -11.81
C GLU A 99 -26.63 17.05 -10.44
N PRO A 100 -27.88 17.41 -10.09
CA PRO A 100 -28.50 16.94 -8.85
C PRO A 100 -28.74 15.42 -8.93
N GLN A 101 -27.83 14.64 -8.35
CA GLN A 101 -28.03 13.21 -8.20
C GLN A 101 -29.21 12.94 -7.24
N ALA A 102 -30.21 12.21 -7.74
CA ALA A 102 -31.29 11.67 -6.93
C ALA A 102 -30.75 10.96 -5.67
N PRO A 103 -31.46 11.02 -4.53
CA PRO A 103 -31.01 10.39 -3.29
C PRO A 103 -30.91 8.89 -3.49
N THR A 104 -29.69 8.40 -3.72
CA THR A 104 -29.42 6.96 -3.71
C THR A 104 -29.33 6.55 -2.25
N ASP A 105 -30.37 5.86 -1.81
CA ASP A 105 -30.48 5.21 -0.51
C ASP A 105 -29.15 4.51 -0.17
N GLN A 106 -28.45 5.03 0.84
CA GLN A 106 -27.20 4.47 1.34
C GLN A 106 -27.50 3.18 2.12
N SER A 107 -28.09 2.19 1.45
CA SER A 107 -28.11 0.85 1.99
C SER A 107 -26.67 0.36 2.00
N VAL A 108 -26.09 0.26 3.19
CA VAL A 108 -24.82 -0.42 3.42
C VAL A 108 -25.05 -1.89 3.10
N LYS A 109 -24.97 -2.25 1.82
CA LYS A 109 -25.02 -3.65 1.39
C LYS A 109 -23.70 -4.26 1.81
N TYR A 110 -23.70 -4.87 2.99
CA TYR A 110 -22.66 -5.81 3.39
C TYR A 110 -22.63 -6.94 2.36
N ARG A 111 -21.78 -6.80 1.33
CA ARG A 111 -21.48 -7.91 0.44
C ARG A 111 -20.50 -8.81 1.17
N PHE A 112 -20.95 -10.04 1.44
CA PHE A 112 -20.04 -11.11 1.83
C PHE A 112 -19.07 -11.29 0.65
N VAL A 113 -17.84 -10.82 0.82
CA VAL A 113 -16.76 -11.14 -0.12
C VAL A 113 -16.48 -12.61 0.08
N ASP A 114 -16.95 -13.45 -0.83
CA ASP A 114 -16.49 -14.83 -0.93
C ASP A 114 -14.96 -14.79 -0.91
N GLY A 115 -14.37 -15.67 -0.08
CA GLY A 115 -12.93 -15.74 0.16
C GLY A 115 -12.16 -15.69 -1.15
N PRO A 116 -10.92 -15.14 -1.16
CA PRO A 116 -10.22 -14.73 -2.37
C PRO A 116 -10.20 -15.86 -3.40
N SER A 117 -11.11 -15.78 -4.39
CA SER A 117 -11.01 -16.58 -5.60
C SER A 117 -9.70 -16.16 -6.24
N ARG A 118 -8.76 -17.10 -6.33
CA ARG A 118 -7.33 -16.88 -6.60
C ARG A 118 -7.03 -16.53 -8.06
N THR A 119 -7.95 -15.87 -8.76
CA THR A 119 -7.90 -15.62 -10.20
C THR A 119 -7.82 -14.13 -10.57
N TRP A 120 -7.60 -13.20 -9.63
CA TRP A 120 -7.46 -11.79 -10.00
C TRP A 120 -6.27 -11.57 -10.94
N THR A 121 -6.59 -11.18 -12.17
CA THR A 121 -5.67 -10.95 -13.28
C THR A 121 -4.88 -9.64 -13.18
N SER A 122 -5.33 -8.69 -12.36
CA SER A 122 -4.62 -7.43 -12.05
C SER A 122 -5.17 -6.79 -10.78
N SER A 123 -4.32 -6.02 -10.08
CA SER A 123 -4.72 -5.21 -8.92
C SER A 123 -5.81 -4.19 -9.26
N ALA A 124 -5.82 -3.71 -10.52
CA ALA A 124 -6.84 -2.79 -11.03
C ALA A 124 -8.22 -3.45 -11.15
N GLN A 125 -8.30 -4.73 -11.51
CA GLN A 125 -9.57 -5.48 -11.55
C GLN A 125 -10.12 -5.69 -10.14
N SER A 126 -9.25 -6.09 -9.20
CA SER A 126 -9.63 -6.21 -7.78
C SER A 126 -10.09 -4.87 -7.17
N HIS A 127 -9.54 -3.76 -7.67
CA HIS A 127 -10.04 -2.43 -7.33
C HIS A 127 -11.46 -2.23 -7.87
N TYR A 128 -11.70 -2.51 -9.15
CA TYR A 128 -12.99 -2.34 -9.82
C TYR A 128 -14.11 -3.11 -9.14
N ASP A 129 -13.92 -4.41 -8.95
CA ASP A 129 -14.95 -5.33 -8.43
C ASP A 129 -15.41 -4.97 -7.01
N ARG A 130 -14.55 -4.27 -6.25
CA ARG A 130 -14.79 -3.87 -4.86
C ARG A 130 -15.21 -2.41 -4.72
N SER A 131 -15.38 -1.68 -5.83
CA SER A 131 -15.80 -0.29 -5.82
C SER A 131 -17.31 -0.18 -6.01
N ASP A 132 -18.02 0.34 -5.00
CA ASP A 132 -19.49 0.38 -5.00
C ASP A 132 -20.11 1.18 -6.15
N ARG A 133 -19.39 2.17 -6.67
CA ARG A 133 -19.90 3.12 -7.68
C ARG A 133 -19.31 2.96 -9.08
N HIS A 134 -18.42 1.98 -9.31
CA HIS A 134 -17.63 1.81 -10.55
C HIS A 134 -17.08 3.14 -11.11
N PRO A 135 -15.81 3.46 -10.87
CA PRO A 135 -15.26 4.78 -11.19
C PRO A 135 -15.44 5.14 -12.67
N LEU A 136 -16.14 6.25 -12.92
CA LEU A 136 -16.35 6.80 -14.27
C LEU A 136 -15.22 7.73 -14.72
N GLY A 137 -14.54 8.36 -13.75
CA GLY A 137 -13.44 9.29 -13.99
C GLY A 137 -12.09 8.61 -14.09
N LEU A 138 -11.04 9.43 -14.03
CA LEU A 138 -9.67 8.91 -13.98
C LEU A 138 -9.46 8.14 -12.68
N VAL A 139 -8.70 7.05 -12.77
CA VAL A 139 -8.19 6.29 -11.63
C VAL A 139 -6.70 6.55 -11.53
N LYS A 140 -6.22 6.83 -10.32
CA LYS A 140 -4.80 6.93 -10.02
C LYS A 140 -4.35 5.68 -9.27
N GLN A 141 -3.30 5.05 -9.78
CA GLN A 141 -2.65 3.88 -9.22
C GLN A 141 -1.23 4.26 -8.78
N ALA A 142 -0.92 4.08 -7.50
CA ALA A 142 0.35 4.47 -6.92
C ALA A 142 1.12 3.27 -6.35
N TYR A 143 2.43 3.26 -6.58
CA TYR A 143 3.37 2.27 -6.07
C TYR A 143 4.66 2.94 -5.62
N SER A 144 5.36 2.32 -4.67
CA SER A 144 6.69 2.76 -4.25
C SER A 144 7.57 1.58 -3.90
N ALA A 145 8.87 1.73 -4.13
CA ALA A 145 9.88 0.75 -3.76
C ALA A 145 11.18 1.45 -3.35
N TRP A 146 11.95 0.78 -2.51
CA TRP A 146 13.35 1.12 -2.30
C TRP A 146 14.18 0.53 -3.43
N VAL A 147 15.05 1.37 -4.01
CA VAL A 147 16.01 1.04 -5.05
C VAL A 147 17.39 1.03 -4.44
N ILE A 148 18.07 -0.11 -4.56
CA ILE A 148 19.39 -0.38 -4.00
C ILE A 148 20.33 -0.67 -5.17
N ASP A 149 21.01 0.37 -5.67
CA ASP A 149 21.91 0.25 -6.84
C ASP A 149 23.18 -0.56 -6.54
N SER A 150 23.67 -0.46 -5.31
CA SER A 150 24.84 -1.21 -4.84
C SER A 150 24.73 -1.48 -3.35
N VAL A 151 25.49 -2.47 -2.86
CA VAL A 151 25.49 -2.89 -1.45
C VAL A 151 25.84 -1.74 -0.49
N ASN A 152 26.63 -0.77 -0.95
CA ASN A 152 27.11 0.34 -0.14
C ASN A 152 26.38 1.67 -0.40
N ALA A 153 25.47 1.71 -1.39
CA ALA A 153 24.71 2.91 -1.67
C ALA A 153 23.54 3.06 -0.71
N ASN A 154 23.24 4.31 -0.34
CA ASN A 154 22.03 4.60 0.41
C ASN A 154 20.81 4.20 -0.42
N PRO A 155 19.85 3.44 0.15
CA PRO A 155 18.61 3.11 -0.54
C PRO A 155 17.86 4.37 -0.94
N ARG A 156 17.44 4.45 -2.19
CA ARG A 156 16.65 5.58 -2.72
C ARG A 156 15.21 5.15 -2.88
N LYS A 157 14.27 6.01 -2.50
CA LYS A 157 12.86 5.66 -2.59
C LYS A 157 12.29 6.15 -3.89
N TRP A 158 11.89 5.23 -4.76
CA TRP A 158 11.28 5.55 -6.04
C TRP A 158 9.78 5.33 -5.99
N HIS A 159 9.07 6.15 -6.74
CA HIS A 159 7.62 6.13 -6.82
C HIS A 159 7.17 6.00 -8.26
N LEU A 160 6.03 5.36 -8.45
CA LEU A 160 5.31 5.24 -9.70
C LEU A 160 3.88 5.72 -9.48
N THR A 161 3.41 6.63 -10.33
CA THR A 161 1.99 6.99 -10.47
C THR A 161 1.56 6.65 -11.88
N ALA A 162 0.57 5.78 -12.00
CA ALA A 162 -0.11 5.47 -13.25
C ALA A 162 -1.55 6.01 -13.21
N TYR A 163 -2.05 6.39 -14.38
CA TYR A 163 -3.42 6.82 -14.57
C TYR A 163 -4.10 5.97 -15.62
N PHE A 164 -5.38 5.67 -15.42
CA PHE A 164 -6.20 5.00 -16.42
C PHE A 164 -7.68 5.27 -16.15
N THR A 165 -8.52 5.10 -17.15
CA THR A 165 -9.96 4.89 -16.96
C THR A 165 -10.27 3.41 -17.13
N TYR A 166 -11.33 2.91 -16.49
CA TYR A 166 -11.74 1.52 -16.70
C TYR A 166 -12.25 1.23 -18.11
N SER A 167 -12.72 2.27 -18.84
CA SER A 167 -13.07 2.15 -20.26
C SER A 167 -11.85 1.85 -21.13
N ASP A 168 -10.73 2.49 -20.83
CA ASP A 168 -9.54 2.40 -21.68
C ASP A 168 -8.65 1.22 -21.27
N LEU A 169 -8.68 0.83 -20.00
CA LEU A 169 -7.81 -0.19 -19.40
C LEU A 169 -7.66 -1.47 -20.25
N PRO A 170 -8.72 -2.04 -20.85
CA PRO A 170 -8.59 -3.23 -21.71
C PRO A 170 -7.76 -3.00 -22.99
N SER A 171 -7.64 -1.75 -23.44
CA SER A 171 -6.94 -1.33 -24.66
C SER A 171 -5.55 -0.72 -24.40
N ILE A 172 -5.15 -0.58 -23.14
CA ILE A 172 -3.84 -0.06 -22.78
C ILE A 172 -2.86 -1.24 -22.76
N PRO A 173 -1.73 -1.17 -23.50
CA PRO A 173 -0.79 -2.28 -23.57
C PRO A 173 -0.13 -2.53 -22.21
N THR A 174 0.19 -3.79 -21.94
CA THR A 174 0.94 -4.21 -20.76
C THR A 174 2.45 -4.21 -21.02
N VAL A 175 3.26 -4.37 -19.98
CA VAL A 175 4.74 -4.38 -20.09
C VAL A 175 5.27 -5.39 -21.10
N ASP A 176 4.67 -6.57 -21.19
CA ASP A 176 5.03 -7.62 -22.16
C ASP A 176 4.67 -7.30 -23.61
N GLN A 177 3.73 -6.37 -23.81
CA GLN A 177 3.31 -5.90 -25.13
C GLN A 177 4.09 -4.66 -25.59
N ASP A 178 4.79 -3.99 -24.67
CA ASP A 178 5.62 -2.84 -25.03
C ASP A 178 6.96 -3.29 -25.67
N PRO A 179 7.32 -2.81 -26.87
CA PRO A 179 8.51 -3.27 -27.59
C PRO A 179 9.83 -3.05 -26.83
N VAL A 180 9.89 -2.01 -26.01
CA VAL A 180 11.09 -1.60 -25.28
C VAL A 180 11.15 -2.32 -23.93
N LEU A 181 10.06 -2.28 -23.16
CA LEU A 181 10.03 -2.82 -21.81
C LEU A 181 10.00 -4.34 -21.76
N ARG A 182 9.44 -5.01 -22.77
CA ARG A 182 9.45 -6.48 -22.83
C ARG A 182 10.85 -7.10 -22.88
N ALA A 183 11.85 -6.33 -23.32
CA ALA A 183 13.24 -6.76 -23.42
C ALA A 183 14.02 -6.55 -22.11
N ILE A 184 13.45 -5.84 -21.14
CA ILE A 184 14.12 -5.49 -19.89
C ILE A 184 14.08 -6.67 -18.91
N THR A 185 15.25 -7.06 -18.42
CA THR A 185 15.38 -8.04 -17.35
C THR A 185 15.67 -7.34 -16.02
N VAL A 186 14.76 -7.48 -15.06
CA VAL A 186 14.88 -6.88 -13.73
C VAL A 186 15.87 -7.70 -12.86
N PRO A 187 16.97 -7.13 -12.36
CA PRO A 187 17.88 -7.85 -11.48
C PRO A 187 17.26 -8.11 -10.11
N ALA A 188 17.53 -9.29 -9.54
CA ALA A 188 17.02 -9.65 -8.22
C ALA A 188 17.62 -8.77 -7.11
N GLY A 189 16.80 -8.40 -6.12
CA GLY A 189 17.26 -7.70 -4.92
C GLY A 189 17.41 -6.18 -5.02
N ILE A 190 17.37 -5.61 -6.23
CA ILE A 190 17.48 -4.15 -6.46
C ILE A 190 16.23 -3.41 -5.98
N TYR A 191 15.04 -3.96 -6.22
CA TYR A 191 13.76 -3.31 -5.91
C TYR A 191 13.05 -3.99 -4.75
N ARG A 192 12.76 -3.24 -3.68
CA ARG A 192 12.08 -3.75 -2.48
C ARG A 192 10.83 -2.94 -2.17
N SER A 193 9.65 -3.55 -2.31
CA SER A 193 8.40 -2.94 -1.86
C SER A 193 8.28 -2.97 -0.33
N GLY A 194 7.63 -1.98 0.25
CA GLY A 194 7.37 -1.93 1.70
C GLY A 194 6.50 -3.11 2.14
N LYS A 195 7.01 -3.93 3.07
CA LYS A 195 6.36 -5.10 3.71
C LYS A 195 5.13 -5.62 2.96
N ALA A 196 5.36 -6.31 1.83
CA ALA A 196 4.44 -7.37 1.46
C ALA A 196 4.29 -8.24 2.70
N ARG A 197 3.08 -8.39 3.23
CA ARG A 197 2.84 -9.32 4.34
C ARG A 197 3.41 -10.65 3.88
N SER A 198 4.52 -11.07 4.48
CA SER A 198 5.09 -12.39 4.26
C SER A 198 4.00 -13.37 4.67
N ARG A 199 3.20 -13.83 3.69
CA ARG A 199 2.42 -15.03 3.84
C ARG A 199 3.47 -16.12 3.75
N ASN A 200 3.86 -16.60 4.93
CA ASN A 200 4.70 -17.75 5.15
C ASN A 200 4.28 -18.86 4.16
N SER A 201 5.02 -19.00 3.07
CA SER A 201 4.85 -20.08 2.11
C SER A 201 5.73 -21.23 2.57
N ASP A 202 5.37 -21.80 3.72
CA ASP A 202 5.97 -23.03 4.22
C ASP A 202 4.84 -24.06 4.31
N ALA A 203 4.48 -24.62 3.15
CA ALA A 203 3.54 -25.72 3.04
C ALA A 203 3.73 -26.50 1.73
N THR A 204 4.90 -27.11 1.60
CA THR A 204 5.21 -28.31 0.77
C THR A 204 6.59 -28.75 1.25
N SER A 205 6.92 -29.96 1.68
CA SER A 205 6.35 -31.30 1.47
C SER A 205 7.25 -32.27 2.25
N SER A 206 6.72 -33.26 2.96
CA SER A 206 7.22 -34.65 2.94
C SER A 206 6.47 -35.55 3.92
N SER A 207 6.22 -36.74 3.42
CA SER A 207 5.47 -37.86 3.96
C SER A 207 6.20 -38.65 5.05
N SER A 208 5.40 -39.47 5.73
CA SER A 208 5.72 -40.81 6.26
C SER A 208 6.61 -40.94 7.50
N GLY A 209 6.04 -41.56 8.53
CA GLY A 209 6.77 -42.49 9.42
C GLY A 209 6.73 -42.15 10.91
N SER A 210 5.72 -42.65 11.63
CA SER A 210 5.91 -43.04 13.05
C SER A 210 6.88 -44.22 13.10
N PRO A 211 7.73 -44.40 14.14
CA PRO A 211 7.30 -45.02 15.41
C PRO A 211 8.21 -44.61 16.62
N PRO A 212 8.36 -45.40 17.71
CA PRO A 212 7.61 -45.27 18.96
C PRO A 212 8.47 -44.83 20.17
N ARG A 213 7.79 -44.50 21.28
CA ARG A 213 8.36 -44.29 22.62
C ARG A 213 8.86 -45.64 23.20
N PRO A 214 9.97 -45.69 23.95
CA PRO A 214 9.81 -46.07 25.37
C PRO A 214 10.87 -45.55 26.37
N MET A 215 10.36 -45.33 27.60
CA MET A 215 10.88 -45.70 28.93
C MET A 215 12.22 -45.15 29.48
N THR A 216 12.08 -44.52 30.66
CA THR A 216 13.09 -44.27 31.70
C THR A 216 13.63 -45.58 32.31
N PRO A 217 14.86 -45.56 32.86
CA PRO A 217 14.95 -45.59 34.33
C PRO A 217 16.10 -44.75 34.95
N THR A 218 15.81 -44.34 36.19
CA THR A 218 16.63 -43.99 37.36
C THR A 218 18.17 -44.07 37.29
N ALA A 219 18.84 -42.99 37.73
CA ALA A 219 20.06 -43.05 38.56
C ALA A 219 20.21 -41.73 39.36
N GLY A 220 20.58 -41.84 40.63
CA GLY A 220 20.66 -40.75 41.61
C GLY A 220 21.98 -39.96 41.62
N ALA A 221 21.91 -38.81 42.31
CA ALA A 221 22.94 -37.99 42.97
C ALA A 221 24.35 -37.93 42.33
N SER A 222 24.98 -36.79 42.05
CA SER A 222 25.18 -35.63 42.93
C SER A 222 25.96 -34.50 42.22
N THR A 223 25.73 -33.28 42.69
CA THR A 223 26.61 -32.08 42.70
C THR A 223 26.98 -31.31 41.41
N ARG A 224 26.45 -30.07 41.41
CA ARG A 224 27.13 -28.75 41.31
C ARG A 224 26.92 -27.90 40.04
N THR A 225 26.27 -26.77 40.35
CA THR A 225 26.50 -25.38 39.90
C THR A 225 26.01 -24.89 38.53
N ARG A 226 25.04 -23.95 38.65
CA ARG A 226 24.96 -22.61 38.06
C ARG A 226 23.90 -22.33 36.97
N THR A 227 23.03 -21.40 37.38
CA THR A 227 22.35 -20.30 36.64
C THR A 227 21.13 -20.60 35.76
N ASP A 228 20.00 -20.59 36.45
CA ASP A 228 18.66 -20.06 36.17
C ASP A 228 18.31 -19.51 34.77
N ASN A 229 17.41 -20.24 34.11
CA ASN A 229 16.38 -19.73 33.20
C ASN A 229 15.22 -19.16 34.02
N ILE A 230 14.79 -17.92 33.73
CA ILE A 230 13.53 -17.39 34.26
C ILE A 230 12.44 -17.52 33.18
N VAL A 231 11.47 -18.37 33.52
CA VAL A 231 10.17 -18.57 32.89
C VAL A 231 9.23 -17.43 33.32
N LEU A 232 8.43 -16.92 32.39
CA LEU A 232 7.43 -15.87 32.61
C LEU A 232 6.26 -16.37 33.50
N PRO A 233 5.82 -15.61 34.51
CA PRO A 233 4.63 -15.95 35.28
C PRO A 233 3.33 -15.47 34.62
N SER A 234 2.28 -16.27 34.83
CA SER A 234 0.91 -16.12 34.33
C SER A 234 0.08 -15.08 35.09
N LEU A 235 -0.82 -14.44 34.35
CA LEU A 235 -1.94 -13.62 34.82
C LEU A 235 -2.73 -14.34 35.92
N HIS A 236 -2.70 -13.82 37.16
CA HIS A 236 -3.79 -13.75 38.14
C HIS A 236 -3.22 -13.22 39.46
N SER A 237 -3.50 -11.94 39.77
CA SER A 237 -3.73 -11.40 41.13
C SER A 237 -3.70 -9.87 41.07
N ALA A 238 -4.86 -9.30 40.78
CA ALA A 238 -5.18 -7.95 41.21
C ALA A 238 -6.14 -8.10 42.40
N ILE A 239 -5.82 -7.53 43.56
CA ILE A 239 -6.75 -6.89 44.53
C ILE A 239 -5.94 -6.25 45.69
N ALA A 240 -6.07 -4.91 45.78
CA ALA A 240 -6.02 -4.01 46.95
C ALA A 240 -4.67 -3.70 47.68
N PRO A 241 -4.59 -2.62 48.51
CA PRO A 241 -4.90 -1.22 48.22
C PRO A 241 -3.83 -0.21 48.70
N GLY A 242 -3.73 0.94 48.01
CA GLY A 242 -3.45 2.30 48.53
C GLY A 242 -2.22 2.63 49.39
N GLN A 243 -1.32 3.48 48.87
CA GLN A 243 -0.73 4.63 49.58
C GLN A 243 -0.23 5.71 48.60
N MET A 244 -0.15 6.96 49.07
CA MET A 244 -0.42 8.21 48.33
C MET A 244 0.81 8.95 47.74
N SER A 245 0.59 9.50 46.52
CA SER A 245 0.98 10.83 45.94
C SER A 245 2.45 11.33 45.91
N PRO A 246 2.83 12.35 45.09
CA PRO A 246 2.12 13.07 44.01
C PRO A 246 2.94 13.29 42.69
N HIS A 247 2.25 13.46 41.55
CA HIS A 247 2.41 14.59 40.60
C HIS A 247 1.87 14.28 39.19
N GLY A 248 0.94 15.13 38.73
CA GLY A 248 0.84 15.58 37.33
C GLY A 248 0.08 14.70 36.32
N GLN A 249 -1.04 15.25 35.83
CA GLN A 249 -1.72 14.91 34.56
C GLN A 249 -2.77 13.78 34.57
N HIS A 250 -3.92 14.03 35.20
CA HIS A 250 -5.16 13.31 34.89
C HIS A 250 -6.33 14.29 34.72
N ARG A 251 -6.59 14.71 33.48
CA ARG A 251 -7.83 15.44 33.14
C ARG A 251 -8.49 15.01 31.82
N GLN A 252 -7.89 14.11 31.05
CA GLN A 252 -8.46 13.70 29.74
C GLN A 252 -9.13 12.31 29.75
N HIS A 253 -8.83 11.45 30.72
CA HIS A 253 -9.30 10.05 30.70
C HIS A 253 -10.73 9.88 31.26
N SER A 254 -11.16 10.77 32.17
CA SER A 254 -12.49 10.71 32.79
C SER A 254 -13.61 11.25 31.89
N ALA A 255 -13.32 12.26 31.07
CA ALA A 255 -14.29 12.83 30.13
C ALA A 255 -14.69 11.82 29.05
N ARG A 256 -13.72 11.05 28.52
CA ARG A 256 -13.98 10.01 27.50
C ARG A 256 -14.88 8.89 28.02
N LEU A 257 -14.71 8.47 29.28
CA LEU A 257 -15.54 7.42 29.86
C LEU A 257 -17.00 7.86 30.05
N ALA A 258 -17.23 9.13 30.42
CA ALA A 258 -18.58 9.68 30.56
C ALA A 258 -19.30 9.82 29.20
N GLU A 259 -18.54 10.14 28.15
CA GLU A 259 -19.03 10.27 26.77
C GLU A 259 -19.36 8.91 26.15
N ASP A 260 -18.51 7.90 26.40
CA ASP A 260 -18.77 6.50 26.03
C ASP A 260 -20.02 5.97 26.74
N GLN A 261 -20.20 6.28 28.03
CA GLN A 261 -21.39 5.88 28.78
C GLN A 261 -22.67 6.52 28.24
N ARG A 262 -22.62 7.80 27.82
CA ARG A 262 -23.75 8.48 27.15
C ARG A 262 -24.08 7.86 25.78
N MET A 263 -23.06 7.52 25.00
CA MET A 263 -23.23 6.86 23.69
C MET A 263 -23.86 5.48 23.84
N ILE A 264 -23.42 4.69 24.82
CA ILE A 264 -24.00 3.37 25.12
C ILE A 264 -25.47 3.52 25.55
N GLN A 265 -25.81 4.55 26.32
CA GLN A 265 -27.19 4.78 26.78
C GLN A 265 -28.12 5.19 25.63
N MET A 266 -27.66 6.03 24.69
CA MET A 266 -28.44 6.39 23.49
C MET A 266 -28.67 5.21 22.54
N LEU A 267 -27.69 4.32 22.41
CA LEU A 267 -27.81 3.15 21.52
C LEU A 267 -28.75 2.08 22.08
N ASN A 268 -28.94 2.05 23.40
CA ASN A 268 -29.82 1.09 24.08
C ASN A 268 -31.26 1.58 24.27
N SER A 269 -31.53 2.88 24.10
CA SER A 269 -32.90 3.41 24.09
C SER A 269 -33.54 3.21 22.72
N ARG A 270 -34.19 2.06 22.51
CA ARG A 270 -35.14 1.89 21.40
C ARG A 270 -36.46 2.61 21.74
N PRO A 271 -37.11 3.31 20.79
CA PRO A 271 -38.47 3.77 21.00
C PRO A 271 -39.40 2.55 20.96
N ILE A 272 -40.11 2.33 22.06
CA ILE A 272 -41.33 1.53 22.05
C ILE A 272 -42.38 2.39 21.32
N LEU A 273 -43.02 1.81 20.31
CA LEU A 273 -44.11 2.39 19.52
C LEU A 273 -45.21 2.98 20.42
#